data_AF-A0A832M6W4-F1
#
_entry.id   AF-A0A832M6W4-F1
#
_cell.length_a   1.000
_cell.length_b   1.000
_cell.length_c   1.000
_cell.angle_alpha   90.00
_cell.angle_beta   90.00
_cell.angle_gamma   90.00
#
_symmetry.space_group_name_H-M   'P 1'
#
loop_
_entity.id
_entity.type
_entity.pdbx_description
1 polymer ?
#
loop_
_entity_poly.entity_id
_entity_poly.type
_entity_poly.pdbx_seq_one_letter_code
_entity_poly.pdbx_strand_id
1 'polypeptide(L)'
;MKRVTLIACCFMCSAPLSAQTPAPGQAAREILQGADRDSVLPRLAEVLKGLGSEDFPAIVKELRAIPEGLDRSGPGRLVFATWAGIDGPAAFEAALRGPEASHEAFAAMLAWTLRNPEAPIVRLQSMPNKDEQEFATQFLAAAWLMADPAAALRRSDALPDATMRRAAMRHVCRTLALNPAPGMTEKGAEWIARHTQADYASEAAGIIASTWVVKDPKAAMAWVEKLSPGPVREQAIYELAGSWAGAHPERAQAWLEKLPDSSGKRKAMDYLAPILLVRSQENQQRPKEAPSAAP
;
A
#
# COMPACT_ATOMS: atom_id res chain seq x y z
N MET A 1 21.20 -26.99 85.49
CA MET A 1 21.20 -25.57 85.90
C MET A 1 22.17 -24.80 84.99
N LYS A 2 21.65 -23.78 84.26
CA LYS A 2 22.34 -22.59 83.67
C LYS A 2 23.37 -22.86 82.54
N ARG A 3 23.45 -22.15 81.41
CA ARG A 3 22.76 -20.96 80.84
C ARG A 3 23.10 -20.89 79.33
N VAL A 4 22.17 -20.34 78.55
CA VAL A 4 22.26 -19.99 77.12
C VAL A 4 23.21 -18.81 76.88
N THR A 5 23.96 -18.80 75.76
CA THR A 5 24.30 -17.58 74.98
C THR A 5 24.63 -17.97 73.53
N LEU A 6 23.82 -17.50 72.58
CA LEU A 6 24.07 -17.52 71.14
C LEU A 6 25.15 -16.49 70.77
N ILE A 7 26.05 -16.84 69.86
CA ILE A 7 26.74 -15.87 69.00
C ILE A 7 26.62 -16.35 67.56
N ALA A 8 25.82 -15.62 66.79
CA ALA A 8 25.76 -15.65 65.34
C ALA A 8 26.78 -14.63 64.80
N CYS A 9 27.55 -15.00 63.77
CA CYS A 9 28.21 -14.03 62.89
C CYS A 9 28.55 -14.67 61.53
N CYS A 10 27.68 -14.35 60.56
CA CYS A 10 27.97 -14.02 59.16
C CYS A 10 28.94 -14.91 58.36
N PHE A 11 28.39 -15.96 57.74
CA PHE A 11 28.82 -16.36 56.39
C PHE A 11 28.26 -15.34 55.39
N MET A 12 29.08 -14.38 54.96
CA MET A 12 28.79 -13.60 53.76
C MET A 12 28.88 -14.52 52.55
N CYS A 13 27.72 -14.88 52.03
CA CYS A 13 27.56 -15.53 50.74
C CYS A 13 27.91 -14.50 49.65
N SER A 14 29.15 -14.51 49.16
CA SER A 14 29.53 -13.81 47.94
C SER A 14 28.94 -14.56 46.74
N ALA A 15 27.69 -14.26 46.38
CA ALA A 15 27.18 -14.60 45.06
C ALA A 15 27.76 -13.60 44.05
N PRO A 16 28.33 -14.03 42.91
CA PRO A 16 28.61 -13.11 41.83
C PRO A 16 27.27 -12.60 41.27
N LEU A 17 27.04 -11.29 41.34
CA LEU A 17 26.03 -10.62 40.52
C LEU A 17 26.46 -10.72 39.06
N SER A 18 26.24 -11.88 38.43
CA SER A 18 26.16 -11.93 36.98
C SER A 18 24.90 -11.15 36.62
N ALA A 19 25.05 -9.97 36.01
CA ALA A 19 23.94 -9.29 35.37
C ALA A 19 23.36 -10.25 34.31
N GLN A 20 22.27 -10.95 34.65
CA GLN A 20 21.56 -11.77 33.68
C GLN A 20 21.07 -10.83 32.59
N THR A 21 21.44 -11.09 31.34
CA THR A 21 20.90 -10.35 30.21
C THR A 21 19.37 -10.46 30.28
N PRO A 22 18.64 -9.32 30.33
CA PRO A 22 17.19 -9.36 30.46
C PRO A 22 16.57 -10.12 29.30
N ALA A 23 15.46 -10.82 29.57
CA ALA A 23 14.71 -11.51 28.52
C ALA A 23 14.32 -10.52 27.40
N PRO A 24 14.27 -10.94 26.11
CA PRO A 24 14.06 -10.02 24.99
C PRO A 24 12.83 -9.13 25.12
N GLY A 25 11.71 -9.69 25.61
CA GLY A 25 10.49 -8.93 25.89
C GLY A 25 10.68 -7.85 26.97
N GLN A 26 11.41 -8.17 28.05
CA GLN A 26 11.70 -7.20 29.11
C GLN A 26 12.60 -6.06 28.59
N ALA A 27 13.67 -6.40 27.85
CA ALA A 27 14.55 -5.41 27.24
C ALA A 27 13.79 -4.49 26.27
N ALA A 28 12.90 -5.06 25.45
CA ALA A 28 12.04 -4.29 24.56
C ALA A 28 11.11 -3.36 25.33
N ARG A 29 10.47 -3.83 26.41
CA ARG A 29 9.60 -3.00 27.26
C ARG A 29 10.31 -1.78 27.81
N GLU A 30 11.50 -1.97 28.38
CA GLU A 30 12.32 -0.91 28.96
C GLU A 30 12.70 0.16 27.92
N ILE A 31 12.99 -0.25 26.68
CA ILE A 31 13.29 0.66 25.57
C ILE A 31 12.03 1.38 25.08
N LEU A 32 10.95 0.64 24.82
CA LEU A 32 9.73 1.16 24.22
C LEU A 32 8.99 2.15 25.14
N GLN A 33 9.10 1.96 26.46
CA GLN A 33 8.49 2.83 27.48
C GLN A 33 9.51 3.83 28.08
N GLY A 34 10.75 3.82 27.61
CA GLY A 34 11.80 4.70 28.09
C GLY A 34 11.54 6.18 27.78
N ALA A 35 12.11 7.05 28.63
CA ALA A 35 12.01 8.50 28.49
C ALA A 35 12.82 9.04 27.29
N ASP A 36 13.94 8.39 26.94
CA ASP A 36 14.74 8.74 25.77
C ASP A 36 14.09 8.21 24.49
N ARG A 37 13.33 9.08 23.83
CA ARG A 37 12.56 8.72 22.63
C ARG A 37 13.42 8.62 21.37
N ASP A 38 14.52 9.37 21.30
CA ASP A 38 15.38 9.43 20.12
C ASP A 38 16.18 8.14 19.93
N SER A 39 16.50 7.44 21.02
CA SER A 39 17.26 6.19 20.97
C SER A 39 16.41 4.91 20.88
N VAL A 40 15.07 5.01 20.85
CA VAL A 40 14.17 3.84 20.84
C VAL A 40 14.49 2.90 19.68
N LEU A 41 14.54 3.41 18.45
CA LEU A 41 14.80 2.58 17.27
C LEU A 41 16.20 1.93 17.25
N PRO A 42 17.32 2.67 17.44
CA PRO A 42 18.64 2.05 17.41
C PRO A 42 18.83 1.05 18.56
N ARG A 43 18.33 1.33 19.77
CA ARG A 43 18.44 0.38 20.89
C ARG A 43 17.57 -0.85 20.68
N LEU A 44 16.36 -0.68 20.17
CA LEU A 44 15.49 -1.80 19.84
C LEU A 44 16.13 -2.66 18.74
N ALA A 45 16.73 -2.05 17.72
CA ALA A 45 17.45 -2.77 16.68
C ALA A 45 18.57 -3.65 17.25
N GLU A 46 19.34 -3.18 18.24
CA GLU A 46 20.36 -4.00 18.91
C GLU A 46 19.74 -5.20 19.65
N VAL A 47 18.62 -5.02 20.36
CA VAL A 47 17.94 -6.13 21.05
C VAL A 47 17.43 -7.17 20.06
N LEU A 48 16.94 -6.73 18.91
CA LEU A 48 16.42 -7.61 17.87
C LEU A 48 17.53 -8.42 17.16
N LYS A 49 18.81 -8.01 17.26
CA LYS A 49 19.92 -8.76 16.67
C LYS A 49 20.12 -10.07 17.42
N GLY A 50 20.10 -11.17 16.67
CA GLY A 50 20.40 -12.50 17.20
C GLY A 50 19.21 -13.21 17.85
N LEU A 51 18.01 -12.63 17.79
CA LEU A 51 16.79 -13.29 18.24
C LEU A 51 16.31 -14.37 17.25
N GLY A 52 15.66 -15.39 17.79
CA GLY A 52 14.90 -16.38 17.04
C GLY A 52 13.45 -15.93 16.79
N SER A 53 12.72 -16.65 15.93
CA SER A 53 11.31 -16.35 15.62
C SER A 53 10.42 -16.43 16.88
N GLU A 54 10.78 -17.30 17.82
CA GLU A 54 10.11 -17.55 19.09
C GLU A 54 10.14 -16.38 20.08
N ASP A 55 11.09 -15.44 19.92
CA ASP A 55 11.24 -14.29 20.82
C ASP A 55 10.28 -13.14 20.48
N PHE A 56 9.90 -13.02 19.21
CA PHE A 56 9.10 -11.90 18.70
C PHE A 56 7.68 -11.81 19.28
N PRO A 57 6.94 -12.89 19.55
CA PRO A 57 5.63 -12.80 20.19
C PRO A 57 5.65 -12.05 21.54
N ALA A 58 6.71 -12.22 22.34
CA ALA A 58 6.86 -11.50 23.60
C ALA A 58 7.12 -10.00 23.36
N ILE A 59 7.95 -9.66 22.36
CA ILE A 59 8.22 -8.26 21.99
C ILE A 59 6.97 -7.58 21.42
N VAL A 60 6.22 -8.27 20.57
CA VAL A 60 4.95 -7.76 20.01
C VAL A 60 3.92 -7.50 21.09
N LYS A 61 3.87 -8.34 22.15
CA LYS A 61 3.03 -8.07 23.32
C LYS A 61 3.39 -6.74 23.99
N GLU A 62 4.68 -6.48 24.19
CA GLU A 62 5.14 -5.24 24.82
C GLU A 62 4.94 -4.02 23.91
N LEU A 63 5.16 -4.16 22.61
CA LEU A 63 4.84 -3.15 21.59
C LEU A 63 3.37 -2.74 21.64
N ARG A 64 2.45 -3.71 21.75
CA ARG A 64 1.01 -3.45 21.83
C ARG A 64 0.60 -2.83 23.17
N ALA A 65 1.40 -3.04 24.22
CA ALA A 65 1.17 -2.49 25.55
C ALA A 65 1.75 -1.08 25.76
N ILE A 66 2.39 -0.48 24.73
CA ILE A 66 2.88 0.89 24.79
C ILE A 66 1.72 1.85 25.12
N PRO A 67 1.84 2.76 26.09
CA PRO A 67 0.80 3.75 26.41
C PRO A 67 0.35 4.60 25.22
N GLU A 68 -0.88 5.09 25.26
CA GLU A 68 -1.36 6.08 24.28
C GLU A 68 -0.51 7.35 24.33
N GLY A 69 -0.31 7.98 23.16
CA GLY A 69 0.53 9.18 23.00
C GLY A 69 2.00 8.92 22.70
N LEU A 70 2.48 7.67 22.80
CA LEU A 70 3.81 7.27 22.35
C LEU A 70 3.76 6.70 20.93
N ASP A 71 4.80 6.94 20.13
CA ASP A 71 4.93 6.36 18.80
C ASP A 71 5.05 4.83 18.88
N ARG A 72 4.05 4.15 18.32
CA ARG A 72 4.04 2.70 18.11
C ARG A 72 4.44 2.30 16.69
N SER A 73 4.29 3.22 15.74
CA SER A 73 4.38 2.96 14.31
C SER A 73 5.82 2.68 13.87
N GLY A 74 6.77 3.51 14.31
CA GLY A 74 8.19 3.31 14.03
C GLY A 74 8.72 1.98 14.58
N PRO A 75 8.61 1.73 15.89
CA PRO A 75 9.06 0.48 16.50
C PRO A 75 8.36 -0.76 15.93
N GLY A 76 7.05 -0.67 15.67
CA GLY A 76 6.29 -1.80 15.10
C GLY A 76 6.81 -2.23 13.74
N ARG A 77 7.03 -1.28 12.81
CA ARG A 77 7.63 -1.59 11.51
C ARG A 77 9.00 -2.25 11.64
N LEU A 78 9.85 -1.78 12.56
CA LEU A 78 11.17 -2.37 12.80
C LEU A 78 11.07 -3.81 13.31
N VAL A 79 10.22 -4.06 14.31
CA VAL A 79 10.01 -5.40 14.89
C VAL A 79 9.53 -6.37 13.81
N PHE A 80 8.48 -6.00 13.07
CA PHE A 80 7.88 -6.88 12.06
C PHE A 80 8.76 -7.08 10.82
N ALA A 81 9.51 -6.06 10.38
CA ALA A 81 10.50 -6.23 9.32
C ALA A 81 11.65 -7.16 9.73
N THR A 82 12.11 -7.04 10.99
CA THR A 82 13.19 -7.91 11.52
C THR A 82 12.68 -9.34 11.67
N TRP A 83 11.48 -9.53 12.23
CA TRP A 83 10.86 -10.84 12.37
C TRP A 83 10.66 -11.52 11.02
N ALA A 84 10.10 -10.80 10.04
CA ALA A 84 9.86 -11.33 8.71
C ALA A 84 11.16 -11.71 7.96
N GLY A 85 12.29 -11.14 8.39
CA GLY A 85 13.61 -11.54 7.91
C GLY A 85 14.05 -12.93 8.37
N ILE A 86 13.43 -13.46 9.43
CA ILE A 86 13.68 -14.78 10.01
C ILE A 86 12.53 -15.73 9.64
N ASP A 87 11.29 -15.27 9.85
CA ASP A 87 10.05 -16.02 9.66
C ASP A 87 8.96 -15.10 9.08
N GLY A 88 8.98 -14.96 7.75
CA GLY A 88 8.05 -14.13 6.97
C GLY A 88 6.57 -14.45 7.23
N PRO A 89 6.13 -15.71 7.12
CA PRO A 89 4.75 -16.10 7.39
C PRO A 89 4.29 -15.72 8.80
N ALA A 90 5.05 -16.07 9.84
CA ALA A 90 4.63 -15.79 11.22
C ALA A 90 4.55 -14.29 11.50
N ALA A 91 5.53 -13.52 11.02
CA ALA A 91 5.55 -12.07 11.16
C ALA A 91 4.35 -11.40 10.47
N PHE A 92 4.07 -11.77 9.21
CA PHE A 92 2.96 -11.21 8.46
C PHE A 92 1.61 -11.55 9.09
N GLU A 93 1.42 -12.79 9.53
CA GLU A 93 0.22 -13.23 10.25
C GLU A 93 -0.03 -12.48 11.54
N ALA A 94 1.03 -12.24 12.31
CA ALA A 94 0.94 -11.50 13.55
C ALA A 94 0.66 -10.01 13.31
N ALA A 95 1.23 -9.44 12.25
CA ALA A 95 1.02 -8.04 11.86
C ALA A 95 -0.43 -7.75 11.45
N LEU A 96 -1.07 -8.66 10.70
CA LEU A 96 -2.47 -8.52 10.27
C LEU A 96 -3.47 -8.43 11.44
N ARG A 97 -3.08 -8.88 12.64
CA ARG A 97 -3.92 -8.86 13.86
C ARG A 97 -3.66 -7.64 14.76
N GLY A 98 -2.84 -6.70 14.32
CA GLY A 98 -2.44 -5.52 15.08
C GLY A 98 -3.36 -4.31 14.87
N PRO A 99 -3.33 -3.32 15.77
CA PRO A 99 -4.05 -2.05 15.59
C PRO A 99 -3.47 -1.21 14.42
N GLU A 100 -2.19 -1.41 14.10
CA GLU A 100 -1.45 -0.74 13.00
C GLU A 100 -1.25 -1.68 11.80
N ALA A 101 -2.19 -2.61 11.59
CA ALA A 101 -2.06 -3.74 10.67
C ALA A 101 -1.51 -3.34 9.29
N SER A 102 -1.96 -2.23 8.71
CA SER A 102 -1.49 -1.79 7.38
C SER A 102 0.02 -1.50 7.33
N HIS A 103 0.57 -0.77 8.31
CA HIS A 103 1.98 -0.39 8.33
C HIS A 103 2.89 -1.57 8.71
N GLU A 104 2.47 -2.34 9.72
CA GLU A 104 3.21 -3.50 10.21
C GLU A 104 3.22 -4.65 9.19
N ALA A 105 2.07 -4.93 8.57
CA ALA A 105 1.94 -5.99 7.58
C ALA A 105 2.70 -5.64 6.30
N PHE A 106 2.71 -4.37 5.88
CA PHE A 106 3.54 -3.93 4.77
C PHE A 106 5.04 -4.09 5.09
N ALA A 107 5.49 -3.70 6.28
CA ALA A 107 6.90 -3.85 6.68
C ALA A 107 7.33 -5.33 6.71
N ALA A 108 6.49 -6.21 7.27
CA ALA A 108 6.71 -7.66 7.24
C ALA A 108 6.75 -8.20 5.81
N MET A 109 5.76 -7.86 4.99
CA MET A 109 5.67 -8.30 3.59
C MET A 109 6.88 -7.84 2.77
N LEU A 110 7.31 -6.58 2.93
CA LEU A 110 8.46 -6.04 2.23
C LEU A 110 9.75 -6.79 2.62
N ALA A 111 10.02 -6.95 3.92
CA ALA A 111 11.21 -7.66 4.38
C ALA A 111 11.22 -9.14 3.93
N TRP A 112 10.07 -9.80 3.95
CA TRP A 112 9.92 -11.16 3.45
C TRP A 112 10.18 -11.24 1.93
N THR A 113 9.57 -10.34 1.17
CA THR A 113 9.69 -10.26 -0.31
C THR A 113 11.10 -9.93 -0.76
N LEU A 114 11.82 -9.05 -0.06
CA LEU A 114 13.20 -8.68 -0.41
C LEU A 114 14.18 -9.84 -0.31
N ARG A 115 13.90 -10.85 0.54
CA ARG A 115 14.70 -12.07 0.62
C ARG A 115 14.30 -13.09 -0.43
N ASN A 116 12.99 -13.27 -0.62
CA ASN A 116 12.45 -14.18 -1.62
C ASN A 116 11.17 -13.58 -2.23
N PRO A 117 11.24 -13.02 -3.46
CA PRO A 117 10.13 -12.30 -4.07
C PRO A 117 8.85 -13.13 -4.27
N GLU A 118 8.97 -14.46 -4.37
CA GLU A 118 7.85 -15.35 -4.67
C GLU A 118 7.32 -16.06 -3.42
N ALA A 119 8.06 -16.06 -2.32
CA ALA A 119 7.68 -16.79 -1.10
C ALA A 119 6.31 -16.40 -0.52
N PRO A 120 5.90 -15.11 -0.52
CA PRO A 120 4.58 -14.74 0.01
C PRO A 120 3.41 -15.31 -0.80
N ILE A 121 3.60 -15.66 -2.08
CA ILE A 121 2.51 -16.12 -2.97
C ILE A 121 1.81 -17.34 -2.38
N VAL A 122 2.57 -18.35 -1.93
CA VAL A 122 2.02 -19.60 -1.40
C VAL A 122 1.15 -19.34 -0.16
N ARG A 123 1.60 -18.45 0.72
CA ARG A 123 0.84 -18.07 1.92
C ARG A 123 -0.42 -17.31 1.56
N LEU A 124 -0.34 -16.34 0.65
CA LEU A 124 -1.50 -15.57 0.21
C LEU A 124 -2.54 -16.48 -0.45
N GLN A 125 -2.11 -17.42 -1.29
CA GLN A 125 -2.98 -18.39 -1.95
C GLN A 125 -3.76 -19.27 -0.96
N SER A 126 -3.15 -19.60 0.19
CA SER A 126 -3.78 -20.44 1.21
C SER A 126 -4.73 -19.67 2.14
N MET A 127 -4.93 -18.36 1.94
CA MET A 127 -5.87 -17.57 2.75
C MET A 127 -7.33 -17.94 2.41
N PRO A 128 -8.16 -18.31 3.40
CA PRO A 128 -9.53 -18.72 3.15
C PRO A 128 -10.44 -17.53 2.82
N ASN A 129 -10.20 -16.36 3.42
CA ASN A 129 -10.95 -15.14 3.15
C ASN A 129 -10.38 -14.43 1.91
N LYS A 130 -11.21 -14.28 0.87
CA LYS A 130 -10.81 -13.68 -0.40
C LYS A 130 -10.62 -12.17 -0.35
N ASP A 131 -11.35 -11.47 0.51
CA ASP A 131 -11.19 -10.02 0.68
C ASP A 131 -9.87 -9.71 1.40
N GLU A 132 -9.54 -10.49 2.43
CA GLU A 132 -8.25 -10.41 3.12
C GLU A 132 -7.10 -10.81 2.20
N GLN A 133 -7.27 -11.85 1.38
CA GLN A 133 -6.29 -12.24 0.36
C GLN A 133 -6.04 -11.10 -0.64
N GLU A 134 -7.11 -10.47 -1.13
CA GLU A 134 -7.02 -9.34 -2.06
C GLU A 134 -6.31 -8.14 -1.43
N PHE A 135 -6.65 -7.79 -0.19
CA PHE A 135 -5.97 -6.73 0.56
C PHE A 135 -4.49 -7.04 0.78
N ALA A 136 -4.17 -8.25 1.25
CA ALA A 136 -2.80 -8.69 1.49
C ALA A 136 -1.96 -8.76 0.20
N THR A 137 -2.58 -9.09 -0.93
CA THR A 137 -1.93 -9.08 -2.25
C THR A 137 -1.47 -7.67 -2.67
N GLN A 138 -2.13 -6.62 -2.20
CA GLN A 138 -1.69 -5.24 -2.44
C GLN A 138 -0.35 -4.95 -1.77
N PHE A 139 -0.09 -5.51 -0.57
CA PHE A 139 1.21 -5.37 0.08
C PHE A 139 2.32 -6.08 -0.70
N LEU A 140 2.05 -7.26 -1.25
CA LEU A 140 3.01 -7.97 -2.10
C LEU A 140 3.32 -7.18 -3.39
N ALA A 141 2.28 -6.66 -4.05
CA ALA A 141 2.43 -5.82 -5.23
C ALA A 141 3.23 -4.54 -4.94
N ALA A 142 2.97 -3.90 -3.80
CA ALA A 142 3.73 -2.75 -3.32
C ALA A 142 5.19 -3.11 -3.03
N ALA A 143 5.44 -4.27 -2.40
CA ALA A 143 6.80 -4.75 -2.13
C ALA A 143 7.58 -5.03 -3.41
N TRP A 144 6.95 -5.63 -4.44
CA TRP A 144 7.58 -5.82 -5.74
C TRP A 144 7.90 -4.49 -6.43
N LEU A 145 7.01 -3.50 -6.36
CA LEU A 145 7.28 -2.16 -6.90
C LEU A 145 8.49 -1.51 -6.22
N MET A 146 8.59 -1.64 -4.89
CA MET A 146 9.71 -1.08 -4.14
C MET A 146 11.04 -1.78 -4.47
N ALA A 147 11.01 -3.08 -4.73
CA ALA A 147 12.21 -3.86 -5.04
C ALA A 147 12.64 -3.72 -6.51
N ASP A 148 11.70 -3.87 -7.45
CA ASP A 148 11.92 -3.76 -8.89
C ASP A 148 10.61 -3.38 -9.60
N PRO A 149 10.39 -2.09 -9.89
CA PRO A 149 9.19 -1.62 -10.59
C PRO A 149 8.97 -2.26 -11.96
N ALA A 150 10.04 -2.65 -12.66
CA ALA A 150 9.94 -3.24 -14.00
C ALA A 150 9.53 -4.72 -13.92
N ALA A 151 9.98 -5.45 -12.89
CA ALA A 151 9.55 -6.81 -12.64
C ALA A 151 8.14 -6.90 -12.01
N ALA A 152 7.67 -5.86 -11.31
CA ALA A 152 6.38 -5.87 -10.63
C ALA A 152 5.21 -6.19 -11.56
N LEU A 153 5.18 -5.61 -12.78
CA LEU A 153 4.17 -5.92 -13.79
C LEU A 153 4.23 -7.39 -14.22
N ARG A 154 5.43 -7.90 -14.53
CA ARG A 154 5.63 -9.30 -14.95
C ARG A 154 5.23 -10.29 -13.86
N ARG A 155 5.63 -10.04 -12.61
CA ARG A 155 5.28 -10.90 -11.47
C ARG A 155 3.79 -10.88 -11.18
N SER A 156 3.17 -9.70 -11.21
CA SER A 156 1.73 -9.56 -11.00
C SER A 156 0.94 -10.33 -12.05
N ASP A 157 1.32 -10.22 -13.33
CA ASP A 157 0.71 -10.96 -14.44
C ASP A 157 0.91 -12.48 -14.35
N ALA A 158 2.06 -12.92 -13.85
CA ALA A 158 2.39 -14.33 -13.67
C ALA A 158 1.67 -15.01 -12.48
N LEU A 159 0.91 -14.27 -11.66
CA LEU A 159 0.14 -14.85 -10.56
C LEU A 159 -0.91 -15.83 -11.10
N PRO A 160 -0.95 -17.08 -10.60
CA PRO A 160 -1.85 -18.09 -11.14
C PRO A 160 -3.31 -17.89 -10.69
N ASP A 161 -3.53 -17.38 -9.48
CA ASP A 161 -4.86 -17.04 -8.99
C ASP A 161 -5.34 -15.71 -9.61
N ALA A 162 -6.50 -15.75 -10.26
CA ALA A 162 -7.04 -14.62 -11.01
C ALA A 162 -7.44 -13.43 -10.12
N THR A 163 -7.91 -13.70 -8.91
CA THR A 163 -8.26 -12.65 -7.93
C THR A 163 -6.99 -11.93 -7.48
N MET A 164 -5.95 -12.69 -7.12
CA MET A 164 -4.65 -12.12 -6.76
C MET A 164 -4.03 -11.34 -7.94
N ARG A 165 -4.05 -11.91 -9.15
CA ARG A 165 -3.51 -11.25 -10.36
C ARG A 165 -4.20 -9.90 -10.63
N ARG A 166 -5.53 -9.85 -10.59
CA ARG A 166 -6.29 -8.59 -10.75
C ARG A 166 -5.96 -7.59 -9.64
N ALA A 167 -5.93 -8.05 -8.38
CA ALA A 167 -5.62 -7.20 -7.24
C ALA A 167 -4.21 -6.57 -7.33
N ALA A 168 -3.21 -7.38 -7.69
CA ALA A 168 -1.84 -6.94 -7.87
C ALA A 168 -1.72 -5.97 -9.06
N MET A 169 -2.29 -6.32 -10.22
CA MET A 169 -2.24 -5.47 -11.41
C MET A 169 -2.94 -4.13 -11.21
N ARG A 170 -4.11 -4.12 -10.56
CA ARG A 170 -4.79 -2.89 -10.16
C ARG A 170 -3.90 -2.00 -9.30
N HIS A 171 -3.24 -2.58 -8.29
CA HIS A 171 -2.33 -1.83 -7.42
C HIS A 171 -1.13 -1.30 -8.21
N VAL A 172 -0.48 -2.14 -9.01
CA VAL A 172 0.69 -1.78 -9.82
C VAL A 172 0.37 -0.67 -10.81
N CYS A 173 -0.69 -0.82 -11.61
CA CYS A 173 -1.08 0.17 -12.61
C CYS A 173 -1.49 1.50 -11.97
N ARG A 174 -2.20 1.48 -10.84
CA ARG A 174 -2.54 2.70 -10.09
C ARG A 174 -1.29 3.41 -9.60
N THR A 175 -0.36 2.68 -8.98
CA THR A 175 0.88 3.28 -8.44
C THR A 175 1.76 3.84 -9.55
N LEU A 176 1.88 3.14 -10.69
CA LEU A 176 2.59 3.65 -11.86
C LEU A 176 1.97 4.94 -12.40
N ALA A 177 0.64 4.98 -12.54
CA ALA A 177 -0.07 6.15 -13.06
C ALA A 177 -0.02 7.35 -12.10
N LEU A 178 0.00 7.10 -10.78
CA LEU A 178 0.14 8.15 -9.76
C LEU A 178 1.58 8.61 -9.57
N ASN A 179 2.57 7.83 -9.98
CA ASN A 179 3.98 8.19 -9.83
C ASN A 179 4.31 9.49 -10.59
N PRO A 180 5.00 10.46 -9.98
CA PRO A 180 5.40 11.70 -10.66
C PRO A 180 6.64 11.53 -11.56
N ALA A 181 7.39 10.43 -11.43
CA ALA A 181 8.58 10.19 -12.24
C ALA A 181 8.20 10.04 -13.73
N PRO A 182 8.95 10.68 -14.65
CA PRO A 182 8.68 10.58 -16.09
C PRO A 182 8.66 9.13 -16.59
N GLY A 183 7.73 8.80 -17.50
CA GLY A 183 7.66 7.50 -18.14
C GLY A 183 6.96 6.40 -17.33
N MET A 184 6.56 6.64 -16.08
CA MET A 184 5.95 5.59 -15.24
C MET A 184 4.52 5.26 -15.68
N THR A 185 3.71 6.26 -15.99
CA THR A 185 2.35 6.04 -16.52
C THR A 185 2.41 5.32 -17.87
N GLU A 186 3.34 5.73 -18.73
CA GLU A 186 3.58 5.15 -20.06
C GLU A 186 3.94 3.67 -19.97
N LYS A 187 4.79 3.27 -19.01
CA LYS A 187 5.11 1.85 -18.77
C LYS A 187 3.87 1.02 -18.48
N GLY A 188 2.98 1.51 -17.62
CA GLY A 188 1.71 0.84 -17.34
C GLY A 188 0.81 0.80 -18.57
N ALA A 189 0.71 1.91 -19.30
CA ALA A 189 -0.13 2.06 -20.47
C ALA A 189 0.30 1.13 -21.62
N GLU A 190 1.61 1.02 -21.85
CA GLU A 190 2.23 0.10 -22.80
C GLU A 190 2.04 -1.36 -22.40
N TRP A 191 2.12 -1.68 -21.11
CA TRP A 191 1.85 -3.03 -20.63
C TRP A 191 0.42 -3.46 -21.00
N ILE A 192 -0.55 -2.62 -20.70
CA ILE A 192 -1.96 -2.88 -21.02
C ILE A 192 -2.20 -2.98 -22.53
N ALA A 193 -1.57 -2.13 -23.34
CA ALA A 193 -1.67 -2.19 -24.79
C ALA A 193 -1.16 -3.53 -25.37
N ARG A 194 -0.21 -4.21 -24.70
CA ARG A 194 0.31 -5.53 -25.09
C ARG A 194 -0.46 -6.70 -24.50
N HIS A 195 -1.25 -6.50 -23.45
CA HIS A 195 -1.96 -7.54 -22.71
C HIS A 195 -3.48 -7.32 -22.72
N THR A 196 -4.04 -6.88 -23.85
CA THR A 196 -5.47 -6.52 -23.95
C THR A 196 -6.43 -7.68 -23.70
N GLN A 197 -5.95 -8.92 -23.78
CA GLN A 197 -6.72 -10.14 -23.50
C GLN A 197 -6.63 -10.61 -22.04
N ALA A 198 -5.82 -9.95 -21.20
CA ALA A 198 -5.70 -10.32 -19.81
C ALA A 198 -6.98 -9.97 -19.02
N ASP A 199 -7.28 -10.75 -17.99
CA ASP A 199 -8.51 -10.61 -17.19
C ASP A 199 -8.58 -9.29 -16.39
N TYR A 200 -7.44 -8.67 -16.12
CA TYR A 200 -7.33 -7.35 -15.47
C TYR A 200 -7.31 -6.18 -16.46
N ALA A 201 -7.18 -6.43 -17.78
CA ALA A 201 -6.75 -5.41 -18.74
C ALA A 201 -7.71 -4.22 -18.82
N SER A 202 -9.02 -4.47 -18.87
CA SER A 202 -10.05 -3.40 -18.92
C SER A 202 -10.04 -2.53 -17.68
N GLU A 203 -10.00 -3.12 -16.49
CA GLU A 203 -9.97 -2.40 -15.22
C GLU A 203 -8.69 -1.54 -15.11
N ALA A 204 -7.53 -2.16 -15.38
CA ALA A 204 -6.25 -1.47 -15.34
C ALA A 204 -6.15 -0.35 -16.38
N ALA A 205 -6.75 -0.52 -17.57
CA ALA A 205 -6.83 0.54 -18.57
C ALA A 205 -7.62 1.73 -18.06
N GLY A 206 -8.77 1.48 -17.44
CA GLY A 206 -9.61 2.52 -16.82
C GLY A 206 -8.87 3.32 -15.75
N ILE A 207 -8.13 2.63 -14.88
CA ILE A 207 -7.32 3.25 -13.82
C ILE A 207 -6.23 4.15 -14.40
N ILE A 208 -5.50 3.66 -15.40
CA ILE A 208 -4.46 4.46 -16.07
C ILE A 208 -5.09 5.66 -16.75
N ALA A 209 -6.19 5.48 -17.49
CA ALA A 209 -6.84 6.56 -18.25
C ALA A 209 -7.34 7.70 -17.35
N SER A 210 -8.09 7.35 -16.30
CA SER A 210 -8.66 8.30 -15.34
C SER A 210 -7.59 9.06 -14.55
N THR A 211 -6.45 8.43 -14.27
CA THR A 211 -5.34 9.07 -13.56
C THR A 211 -4.49 9.92 -14.49
N TRP A 212 -4.17 9.40 -15.68
CA TRP A 212 -3.31 10.08 -16.64
C TRP A 212 -3.95 11.36 -17.16
N VAL A 213 -5.25 11.37 -17.41
CA VAL A 213 -5.94 12.56 -17.95
C VAL A 213 -5.88 13.77 -17.03
N VAL A 214 -5.76 13.57 -15.71
CA VAL A 214 -5.60 14.66 -14.75
C VAL A 214 -4.22 15.30 -14.87
N LYS A 215 -3.20 14.51 -15.24
CA LYS A 215 -1.80 14.95 -15.34
C LYS A 215 -1.45 15.48 -16.74
N ASP A 216 -1.81 14.71 -17.75
CA ASP A 216 -1.58 15.02 -19.16
C ASP A 216 -2.76 14.51 -20.00
N PRO A 217 -3.81 15.34 -20.18
CA PRO A 217 -4.96 14.98 -20.98
C PRO A 217 -4.58 14.59 -22.41
N LYS A 218 -3.58 15.26 -23.01
CA LYS A 218 -3.20 15.03 -24.41
C LYS A 218 -2.59 13.65 -24.58
N ALA A 219 -1.65 13.29 -23.72
CA ALA A 219 -1.02 11.97 -23.76
C ALA A 219 -2.03 10.85 -23.44
N ALA A 220 -2.91 11.04 -22.45
CA ALA A 220 -3.95 10.08 -22.11
C ALA A 220 -4.90 9.81 -23.29
N MET A 221 -5.42 10.87 -23.93
CA MET A 221 -6.29 10.73 -25.11
C MET A 221 -5.56 10.02 -26.26
N ALA A 222 -4.32 10.41 -26.55
CA ALA A 222 -3.51 9.80 -27.61
C ALA A 222 -3.26 8.30 -27.35
N TRP A 223 -3.09 7.89 -26.09
CA TRP A 223 -2.97 6.47 -25.75
C TRP A 223 -4.28 5.73 -25.93
N VAL A 224 -5.41 6.26 -25.41
CA VAL A 224 -6.73 5.62 -25.55
C VAL A 224 -7.15 5.46 -27.01
N GLU A 225 -6.82 6.43 -27.86
CA GLU A 225 -7.11 6.38 -29.30
C GLU A 225 -6.29 5.32 -30.05
N LYS A 226 -5.10 4.97 -29.56
CA LYS A 226 -4.24 3.92 -30.13
C LYS A 226 -4.64 2.51 -29.71
N LEU A 227 -5.44 2.34 -28.66
CA LEU A 227 -5.93 1.02 -28.25
C LEU A 227 -6.81 0.41 -29.34
N SER A 228 -6.69 -0.89 -29.56
CA SER A 228 -7.58 -1.60 -30.49
C SER A 228 -9.04 -1.53 -30.03
N PRO A 229 -10.02 -1.50 -30.95
CA PRO A 229 -11.43 -1.58 -30.58
C PRO A 229 -11.72 -2.81 -29.72
N GLY A 230 -12.46 -2.64 -28.63
CA GLY A 230 -12.80 -3.71 -27.70
C GLY A 230 -12.97 -3.24 -26.26
N PRO A 231 -13.22 -4.17 -25.31
CA PRO A 231 -13.55 -3.84 -23.92
C PRO A 231 -12.52 -2.97 -23.21
N VAL A 232 -11.23 -3.15 -23.51
CA VAL A 232 -10.14 -2.37 -22.91
C VAL A 232 -10.23 -0.90 -23.32
N ARG A 233 -10.39 -0.62 -24.61
CA ARG A 233 -10.55 0.75 -25.12
C ARG A 233 -11.84 1.37 -24.62
N GLU A 234 -12.94 0.62 -24.63
CA GLU A 234 -14.23 1.13 -24.17
C GLU A 234 -14.21 1.55 -22.69
N GLN A 235 -13.59 0.74 -21.83
CA GLN A 235 -13.42 1.09 -20.43
C GLN A 235 -12.51 2.31 -20.26
N ALA A 236 -11.40 2.38 -21.00
CA ALA A 236 -10.49 3.52 -20.93
C ALA A 236 -11.14 4.84 -21.40
N ILE A 237 -11.97 4.79 -22.45
CA ILE A 237 -12.76 5.95 -22.92
C ILE A 237 -13.69 6.45 -21.81
N TYR A 238 -14.45 5.52 -21.21
CA TYR A 238 -15.42 5.85 -20.18
C TYR A 238 -14.76 6.52 -18.96
N GLU A 239 -13.71 5.91 -18.42
CA GLU A 239 -13.02 6.40 -17.22
C GLU A 239 -12.25 7.70 -17.47
N LEU A 240 -11.64 7.86 -18.65
CA LEU A 240 -10.99 9.10 -19.05
C LEU A 240 -12.00 10.24 -19.10
N ALA A 241 -13.10 10.06 -19.82
CA ALA A 241 -14.13 11.08 -19.96
C ALA A 241 -14.76 11.46 -18.62
N GLY A 242 -15.07 10.47 -17.77
CA GLY A 242 -15.62 10.71 -16.45
C GLY A 242 -14.69 11.53 -15.57
N SER A 243 -13.41 11.14 -15.48
CA SER A 243 -12.40 11.87 -14.71
C SER A 243 -12.18 13.29 -15.24
N TRP A 244 -12.12 13.45 -16.57
CA TRP A 244 -11.92 14.76 -17.18
C TRP A 244 -13.14 15.67 -17.01
N ALA A 245 -14.35 15.11 -17.04
CA ALA A 245 -15.60 15.85 -16.88
C ALA A 245 -15.78 16.44 -15.47
N GLY A 246 -15.13 15.87 -14.45
CA GLY A 246 -15.11 16.45 -13.10
C GLY A 246 -14.54 17.87 -13.08
N ALA A 247 -13.54 18.16 -13.92
CA ALA A 247 -12.95 19.49 -14.04
C ALA A 247 -13.45 20.28 -15.27
N HIS A 248 -13.54 19.62 -16.41
CA HIS A 248 -13.77 20.22 -17.73
C HIS A 248 -14.77 19.40 -18.58
N PRO A 249 -16.05 19.36 -18.19
CA PRO A 249 -17.08 18.55 -18.86
C PRO A 249 -17.27 18.94 -20.33
N GLU A 250 -17.15 20.23 -20.69
CA GLU A 250 -17.28 20.69 -22.07
C GLU A 250 -16.13 20.17 -22.95
N ARG A 251 -14.92 20.08 -22.39
CA ARG A 251 -13.75 19.52 -23.10
C ARG A 251 -13.86 18.01 -23.26
N ALA A 252 -14.34 17.32 -22.23
CA ALA A 252 -14.59 15.89 -22.27
C ALA A 252 -15.65 15.54 -23.32
N GLN A 253 -16.75 16.31 -23.39
CA GLN A 253 -17.76 16.17 -24.44
C GLN A 253 -17.16 16.37 -25.84
N ALA A 254 -16.45 17.48 -26.06
CA ALA A 254 -15.85 17.79 -27.35
C ALA A 254 -14.84 16.74 -27.84
N TRP A 255 -14.19 16.03 -26.92
CA TRP A 255 -13.36 14.87 -27.26
C TRP A 255 -14.19 13.65 -27.63
N LEU A 256 -15.20 13.30 -26.82
CA LEU A 256 -16.09 12.16 -27.09
C LEU A 256 -16.79 12.27 -28.45
N GLU A 257 -17.21 13.48 -28.84
CA GLU A 257 -17.87 13.74 -30.14
C GLU A 257 -16.98 13.38 -31.35
N LYS A 258 -15.65 13.44 -31.20
CA LYS A 258 -14.69 13.10 -32.25
C LYS A 258 -14.41 11.60 -32.36
N LEU A 259 -14.78 10.82 -31.34
CA LEU A 259 -14.54 9.38 -31.34
C LEU A 259 -15.60 8.64 -32.18
N PRO A 260 -15.23 7.52 -32.83
CA PRO A 260 -16.19 6.61 -33.42
C PRO A 260 -17.19 6.10 -32.39
N ASP A 261 -18.40 5.76 -32.85
CA ASP A 261 -19.42 5.20 -31.98
C ASP A 261 -18.98 3.85 -31.41
N SER A 262 -19.06 3.74 -30.08
CA SER A 262 -18.65 2.57 -29.29
C SER A 262 -19.47 2.51 -28.01
N SER A 263 -19.45 1.36 -27.31
CA SER A 263 -20.15 1.30 -26.03
C SER A 263 -19.54 2.25 -25.00
N GLY A 264 -18.21 2.39 -25.01
CA GLY A 264 -17.49 3.31 -24.12
C GLY A 264 -17.91 4.76 -24.32
N LYS A 265 -17.97 5.23 -25.58
CA LYS A 265 -18.42 6.58 -25.91
C LYS A 265 -19.86 6.83 -25.45
N ARG A 266 -20.80 5.93 -25.74
CA ARG A 266 -22.21 6.09 -25.35
C ARG A 266 -22.36 6.21 -23.83
N LYS A 267 -21.77 5.26 -23.09
CA LYS A 267 -21.77 5.29 -21.61
C LYS A 267 -21.17 6.58 -21.05
N ALA A 268 -20.09 7.07 -21.66
CA ALA A 268 -19.47 8.32 -21.24
C ALA A 268 -20.40 9.52 -21.51
N MET A 269 -21.00 9.60 -22.70
CA MET A 269 -21.96 10.67 -23.03
C MET A 269 -23.16 10.68 -22.08
N ASP A 270 -23.72 9.51 -21.77
CA ASP A 270 -24.82 9.37 -20.81
C ASP A 270 -24.42 9.85 -19.40
N TYR A 271 -23.18 9.55 -18.98
CA TYR A 271 -22.63 10.01 -17.71
C TYR A 271 -22.41 11.53 -17.66
N LEU A 272 -21.98 12.14 -18.78
CA LEU A 272 -21.70 13.57 -18.86
C LEU A 272 -22.97 14.43 -18.93
N ALA A 273 -24.06 13.90 -19.50
CA ALA A 273 -25.31 14.64 -19.74
C ALA A 273 -25.83 15.42 -18.50
N PRO A 274 -25.98 14.81 -17.30
CA PRO A 274 -26.42 15.56 -16.12
C PRO A 274 -25.42 16.64 -15.67
N ILE A 275 -24.11 16.40 -15.79
CA ILE A 275 -23.07 17.37 -15.38
C ILE A 275 -23.14 18.62 -16.26
N LEU A 276 -23.26 18.42 -17.57
CA LEU A 276 -23.37 19.50 -18.56
C LEU A 276 -24.65 20.31 -18.38
N LEU A 277 -25.77 19.66 -18.05
CA LEU A 277 -27.04 20.33 -17.80
C LEU A 277 -26.92 21.31 -16.63
N VAL A 278 -26.37 20.86 -15.48
CA VAL A 278 -26.18 21.71 -14.30
C VAL A 278 -25.30 22.92 -14.64
N ARG A 279 -24.15 22.70 -15.31
CA ARG A 279 -23.27 23.82 -15.72
C ARG A 279 -23.93 24.80 -16.69
N SER A 280 -24.77 24.30 -17.59
CA SER A 280 -25.53 25.17 -18.50
C SER A 280 -26.51 26.06 -17.75
N GLN A 281 -27.16 25.54 -16.71
CA GLN A 281 -28.08 26.29 -15.85
C GLN A 281 -27.34 27.32 -14.99
N GLU A 282 -26.21 26.95 -14.38
CA GLU A 282 -25.36 27.87 -13.62
C GLU A 282 -24.87 29.04 -14.49
N ASN A 283 -24.45 28.76 -15.72
CA ASN A 283 -24.02 29.80 -16.66
C ASN A 283 -25.17 30.72 -17.10
N GLN A 284 -26.40 30.20 -17.21
CA GLN A 284 -27.59 31.01 -17.52
C GLN A 284 -28.02 31.89 -16.34
N GLN A 285 -27.76 31.46 -15.11
CA GLN A 285 -28.10 32.18 -13.88
C GLN A 285 -27.03 33.18 -13.44
N ARG A 286 -25.84 33.13 -14.03
CA ARG A 286 -24.77 34.11 -13.76
C ARG A 286 -25.20 35.49 -14.29
N PRO A 287 -25.31 36.52 -13.42
CA PRO A 287 -25.65 37.86 -13.89
C PRO A 287 -24.59 38.32 -14.89
N LYS A 288 -25.02 38.83 -16.05
CA LYS A 288 -24.12 39.46 -17.01
C LYS A 288 -23.48 40.66 -16.31
N GLU A 289 -22.21 40.55 -15.94
CA GLU A 289 -21.45 41.71 -15.48
C GLU A 289 -21.55 42.78 -16.57
N ALA A 290 -22.10 43.94 -16.21
CA ALA A 290 -22.15 45.08 -17.11
C ALA A 290 -20.72 45.43 -17.52
N PRO A 291 -20.47 45.80 -18.79
CA PRO A 291 -19.13 46.22 -19.20
C PRO A 291 -18.65 47.31 -18.26
N SER A 292 -17.48 47.09 -17.65
CA SER A 292 -16.83 48.06 -16.77
C SER A 292 -16.65 49.36 -17.55
N ALA A 293 -17.52 50.33 -17.27
CA ALA A 293 -17.30 51.71 -17.65
C ALA A 293 -16.25 52.27 -16.68
N ALA A 294 -14.98 52.03 -17.00
CA ALA A 294 -13.91 52.82 -16.41
C ALA A 294 -13.73 54.08 -17.29
N PRO A 295 -13.75 55.29 -16.69
CA PRO A 295 -13.56 56.56 -17.38
C PRO A 295 -12.11 56.77 -17.86
#